data_AF-A0AAW0NM55-F1
#
_entry.id   AF-A0AAW0NM55-F1
#
_cell.length_a   1.000
_cell.length_b   1.000
_cell.length_c   1.000
_cell.angle_alpha   90.00
_cell.angle_beta   90.00
_cell.angle_gamma   90.00
#
_symmetry.space_group_name_H-M   'P 1'
#
loop_
_entity.id
_entity.type
_entity.pdbx_description
1 polymer ?
#
loop_
_entity_poly.entity_id
_entity_poly.type
_entity_poly.pdbx_seq_one_letter_code
_entity_poly.pdbx_strand_id
1 'polypeptide(L)'
;MNEDTFVIFMEHFIRQTNCSTNNPVLLILDRHESYISLSSEESDISIPLNDTTDYESSDVQNEEDDDGDKDLSAGNFVIVKFAGKTKSYNYIGLVEKVDGADISAKFLKRSNKSSADRNPIFIFKENDGVIPRKDVRKKLPPPQKLGGTARREQKFTYFPL
;
A
#
# COMPACT_ATOMS: atom_id res chain seq x y z
N MET A 1 -23.79 7.34 -22.19
CA MET A 1 -22.66 7.07 -23.11
C MET A 1 -22.46 5.58 -23.10
N ASN A 2 -22.35 4.93 -24.26
CA ASN A 2 -22.16 3.48 -24.31
C ASN A 2 -20.67 3.16 -24.40
N GLU A 3 -20.30 1.93 -24.10
CA GLU A 3 -18.92 1.44 -24.08
C GLU A 3 -18.15 1.75 -25.36
N ASP A 4 -18.68 1.33 -26.52
CA ASP A 4 -18.05 1.57 -27.83
C ASP A 4 -17.81 3.06 -28.11
N THR A 5 -18.78 3.90 -27.69
CA THR A 5 -18.69 5.35 -27.88
C THR A 5 -17.64 5.97 -26.95
N PHE A 6 -17.44 5.40 -25.77
CA PHE A 6 -16.43 5.83 -24.81
C PHE A 6 -15.02 5.56 -25.32
N VAL A 7 -14.78 4.39 -25.93
CA VAL A 7 -13.48 4.07 -26.55
C VAL A 7 -13.17 5.05 -27.69
N ILE A 8 -14.13 5.27 -28.60
CA ILE A 8 -13.99 6.23 -29.71
C ILE A 8 -13.72 7.65 -29.19
N PHE A 9 -14.40 8.05 -28.12
CA PHE A 9 -14.16 9.34 -27.47
C PHE A 9 -12.75 9.45 -26.91
N MET A 10 -12.25 8.42 -26.22
CA MET A 10 -10.90 8.42 -25.66
C MET A 10 -9.83 8.54 -26.74
N GLU A 11 -9.96 7.80 -27.85
CA GLU A 11 -9.04 7.94 -29.00
C GLU A 11 -9.07 9.36 -29.58
N HIS A 12 -10.27 9.93 -29.75
CA HIS A 12 -10.41 11.30 -30.23
C HIS A 12 -9.81 12.31 -29.25
N PHE A 13 -10.05 12.14 -27.95
CA PHE A 13 -9.56 12.99 -26.88
C PHE A 13 -8.02 13.01 -26.86
N ILE A 14 -7.38 11.83 -26.93
CA ILE A 14 -5.92 11.73 -26.99
C ILE A 14 -5.37 12.46 -28.23
N ARG A 15 -6.00 12.24 -29.39
CA ARG A 15 -5.55 12.86 -30.65
C ARG A 15 -5.68 14.38 -30.66
N GLN A 16 -6.72 14.94 -30.04
CA GLN A 16 -7.00 16.38 -30.10
C GLN A 16 -6.37 17.19 -28.97
N THR A 17 -6.11 16.58 -27.81
CA THR A 17 -5.63 17.32 -26.64
C THR A 17 -4.13 17.61 -26.65
N ASN A 18 -3.35 16.97 -27.52
CA ASN A 18 -1.88 17.09 -27.59
C ASN A 18 -1.22 17.01 -26.19
N CYS A 19 -1.78 16.16 -25.32
CA CYS A 19 -1.29 16.02 -23.96
C CYS A 19 0.15 15.48 -24.00
N SER A 20 0.99 16.00 -23.13
CA SER A 20 2.38 15.54 -23.00
C SER A 20 2.81 15.59 -21.53
N THR A 21 3.97 15.03 -21.22
CA THR A 21 4.53 15.08 -19.86
C THR A 21 4.78 16.51 -19.37
N ASN A 22 4.97 17.46 -20.29
CA ASN A 22 5.23 18.88 -19.98
C ASN A 22 3.96 19.74 -20.04
N ASN A 23 2.87 19.21 -20.61
CA ASN A 23 1.56 19.87 -20.68
C ASN A 23 0.45 18.83 -20.40
N PRO A 24 0.29 18.45 -19.13
CA PRO A 24 -0.68 17.43 -18.75
C PRO A 24 -2.10 17.99 -18.81
N VAL A 25 -3.04 17.16 -19.28
CA VAL A 25 -4.46 17.48 -19.33
C VAL A 25 -5.19 16.63 -18.30
N LEU A 26 -5.97 17.28 -17.43
CA LEU A 26 -6.79 16.61 -16.42
C LEU A 26 -8.19 16.36 -16.98
N LEU A 27 -8.53 15.08 -17.18
CA LEU A 27 -9.88 14.67 -17.55
C LEU A 27 -10.68 14.36 -16.28
N ILE A 28 -11.75 15.10 -16.04
CA ILE A 28 -12.69 14.86 -14.95
C ILE A 28 -13.99 14.34 -15.56
N LEU A 29 -14.36 13.12 -15.19
CA LEU A 29 -15.62 12.49 -15.58
C LEU A 29 -16.53 12.47 -14.35
N ASP A 30 -17.78 12.91 -14.52
CA ASP A 30 -18.78 12.81 -13.46
C ASP A 30 -19.35 11.39 -13.43
N ARG A 31 -19.40 10.80 -12.23
CA ARG A 31 -19.95 9.45 -12.05
C ARG A 31 -21.47 9.57 -12.02
N HIS A 32 -22.10 9.43 -13.18
CA HIS A 32 -23.54 9.17 -13.24
C HIS A 32 -23.78 7.66 -13.15
N GLU A 33 -24.76 7.23 -12.35
CA GLU A 33 -25.12 5.83 -11.97
C GLU A 33 -25.39 4.85 -13.14
N SER A 34 -25.16 5.25 -14.40
CA SER A 34 -25.19 4.36 -15.55
C SER A 34 -23.82 3.71 -15.74
N TYR A 35 -23.64 2.55 -15.11
CA TYR A 35 -22.47 1.67 -15.21
C TYR A 35 -22.10 1.40 -16.68
N ILE A 36 -20.93 1.89 -17.12
CA ILE A 36 -20.26 1.44 -18.35
C ILE A 36 -19.18 0.47 -17.87
N SER A 37 -19.46 -0.83 -17.92
CA SER A 37 -18.46 -1.88 -17.71
C SER A 37 -17.78 -2.14 -19.05
N LEU A 38 -16.49 -1.78 -19.18
CA LEU A 38 -15.72 -2.16 -20.36
C LEU A 38 -15.44 -3.68 -20.32
N SER A 39 -15.97 -4.42 -21.29
CA SER A 39 -15.65 -5.83 -21.53
C SER A 39 -14.34 -5.91 -22.30
N SER A 40 -13.22 -6.15 -21.61
CA SER A 40 -11.95 -6.45 -22.29
C SER A 40 -12.01 -7.86 -22.88
N GLU A 41 -12.27 -7.98 -24.19
CA GLU A 41 -12.00 -9.22 -24.91
C GLU A 41 -10.49 -9.38 -25.11
N GLU A 42 -9.93 -10.41 -24.48
CA GLU A 42 -8.50 -10.65 -24.34
C GLU A 42 -7.84 -10.96 -25.70
N SER A 43 -6.85 -10.15 -26.06
CA SER A 43 -5.76 -10.59 -26.95
C SER A 43 -4.54 -10.83 -26.09
N ASP A 44 -4.01 -12.05 -26.16
CA ASP A 44 -2.95 -12.63 -25.33
C ASP A 44 -1.71 -11.73 -25.15
N ILE A 45 -1.79 -10.84 -24.17
CA ILE A 45 -0.65 -10.19 -23.53
C ILE A 45 -0.88 -10.33 -22.03
N SER A 46 -0.15 -11.28 -21.44
CA SER A 46 -0.24 -11.65 -20.04
C SER A 46 0.12 -10.47 -19.12
N ILE A 47 -0.88 -9.74 -18.66
CA ILE A 47 -0.78 -8.81 -17.53
C ILE A 47 -2.06 -8.99 -16.70
N PRO A 48 -2.01 -9.53 -15.47
CA PRO A 48 -3.20 -9.60 -14.64
C PRO A 48 -3.58 -8.19 -14.20
N LEU A 49 -4.63 -7.67 -14.83
CA LEU A 49 -5.29 -6.41 -14.51
C LEU A 49 -6.39 -6.70 -13.49
N ASN A 50 -6.07 -6.58 -12.20
CA ASN A 50 -7.09 -6.61 -11.15
C ASN A 50 -7.52 -5.17 -10.86
N ASP A 51 -8.57 -4.72 -11.55
CA ASP A 51 -9.25 -3.47 -11.24
C ASP A 51 -10.32 -3.70 -10.17
N THR A 52 -10.37 -2.77 -9.22
CA THR A 52 -11.44 -2.52 -8.24
C THR A 52 -12.07 -3.71 -7.51
N THR A 53 -11.70 -3.89 -6.25
CA THR A 53 -12.71 -4.13 -5.23
C THR A 53 -12.43 -3.21 -4.06
N ASP A 54 -13.46 -2.49 -3.63
CA ASP A 54 -13.67 -2.26 -2.21
C ASP A 54 -13.27 -3.54 -1.48
N TYR A 55 -12.11 -3.51 -0.83
CA TYR A 55 -11.63 -4.68 -0.12
C TYR A 55 -12.55 -4.83 1.10
N GLU A 56 -13.70 -5.46 0.88
CA GLU A 56 -14.16 -6.49 1.80
C GLU A 56 -12.95 -7.35 2.08
N SER A 57 -12.31 -7.03 3.22
CA SER A 57 -11.39 -7.96 3.85
C SER A 57 -12.25 -9.12 4.29
N SER A 58 -12.52 -10.01 3.34
CA SER A 58 -12.98 -11.35 3.61
C SER A 58 -12.00 -11.93 4.62
N ASP A 59 -12.59 -12.42 5.70
CA ASP A 59 -11.96 -13.23 6.72
C ASP A 59 -11.25 -14.41 6.06
N VAL A 60 -10.00 -14.21 5.65
CA VAL A 60 -9.07 -15.34 5.53
C VAL A 60 -8.57 -15.60 6.94
N GLN A 61 -9.33 -16.45 7.61
CA GLN A 61 -8.88 -17.27 8.73
C GLN A 61 -7.63 -18.04 8.28
N ASN A 62 -6.46 -17.42 8.41
CA ASN A 62 -5.25 -18.16 8.67
C ASN A 62 -4.87 -17.86 10.11
N GLU A 63 -5.48 -18.64 10.99
CA GLU A 63 -4.96 -18.97 12.31
C GLU A 63 -3.71 -19.82 12.10
N GLU A 64 -2.64 -19.18 11.66
CA GLU A 64 -1.30 -19.62 12.04
C GLU A 64 -0.79 -18.53 12.97
N ASP A 65 -1.11 -18.71 14.26
CA ASP A 65 -0.37 -18.12 15.36
C ASP A 65 1.07 -18.64 15.26
N ASP A 66 1.83 -18.10 14.30
CA ASP A 66 3.27 -18.27 14.21
C ASP A 66 3.84 -17.60 15.45
N ASP A 67 4.26 -18.47 16.37
CA ASP A 67 4.73 -18.22 17.73
C ASP A 67 5.54 -16.91 17.80
N GLY A 68 4.84 -15.82 18.15
CA GLY A 68 5.41 -14.48 18.31
C GLY A 68 6.39 -14.37 19.48
N ASP A 69 6.73 -15.50 20.09
CA ASP A 69 7.77 -15.68 21.08
C ASP A 69 8.97 -16.31 20.34
N LYS A 70 10.01 -15.55 19.98
CA LYS A 70 11.02 -15.12 20.94
C LYS A 70 11.93 -14.08 20.29
N ASP A 71 12.35 -13.10 21.09
CA ASP A 71 13.35 -12.08 20.79
C ASP A 71 12.91 -10.95 19.82
N LEU A 72 11.87 -10.23 20.22
CA LEU A 72 11.68 -8.85 19.79
C LEU A 72 12.78 -7.99 20.40
N SER A 73 13.68 -7.46 19.56
CA SER A 73 14.73 -6.52 19.95
C SER A 73 14.52 -5.16 19.30
N ALA A 74 15.12 -4.13 19.89
CA ALA A 74 15.27 -2.83 19.23
C ALA A 74 15.91 -3.03 17.83
N GLY A 75 15.40 -2.28 16.84
CA GLY A 75 15.84 -2.37 15.44
C GLY A 75 15.06 -3.37 14.58
N ASN A 76 14.14 -4.15 15.14
CA ASN A 76 13.31 -5.09 14.35
C ASN A 76 12.09 -4.38 13.76
N PHE A 77 11.75 -4.72 12.51
CA PHE A 77 10.48 -4.30 11.91
C PHE A 77 9.41 -5.34 12.22
N VAL A 78 8.22 -4.89 12.58
CA VAL A 78 7.10 -5.74 12.97
C VAL A 78 5.79 -5.27 12.34
N ILE A 79 4.89 -6.21 12.09
CA ILE A 79 3.48 -5.93 11.76
C ILE A 79 2.69 -5.90 13.06
N VAL A 80 1.93 -4.83 13.25
CA VAL A 80 1.10 -4.59 14.43
C VAL A 80 -0.35 -4.45 13.98
N LYS A 81 -1.26 -5.15 14.66
CA LYS A 81 -2.69 -5.09 14.41
C LYS A 81 -3.35 -4.10 15.37
N PHE A 82 -3.93 -3.04 14.83
CA PHE A 82 -4.76 -2.10 15.59
C PHE A 82 -6.24 -2.38 15.33
N ALA A 83 -7.00 -2.67 16.39
CA ALA A 83 -8.45 -2.77 16.29
C ALA A 83 -9.09 -1.37 16.20
N GLY A 84 -9.78 -1.08 15.10
CA GLY A 84 -10.66 0.07 14.97
C GLY A 84 -12.10 -0.29 15.34
N LYS A 85 -13.03 0.68 15.19
CA LYS A 85 -14.45 0.50 15.55
C LYS A 85 -15.15 -0.60 14.74
N THR A 86 -14.83 -0.72 13.45
CA THR A 86 -15.48 -1.66 12.52
C THR A 86 -14.49 -2.56 11.80
N LYS A 87 -13.23 -2.14 11.69
CA LYS A 87 -12.18 -2.86 10.96
C LYS A 87 -10.89 -2.82 11.76
N SER A 88 -10.06 -3.84 11.57
CA SER A 88 -8.68 -3.84 12.08
C SER A 88 -7.71 -3.38 10.99
N TYR A 89 -6.64 -2.72 11.40
CA TYR A 89 -5.65 -2.14 10.51
C TYR A 89 -4.28 -2.70 10.86
N ASN A 90 -3.52 -3.11 9.83
CA ASN A 90 -2.15 -3.55 9.99
C ASN A 90 -1.19 -2.38 9.74
N TYR A 91 -0.29 -2.16 10.69
CA TYR A 91 0.75 -1.14 10.60
C TYR A 91 2.12 -1.79 10.67
N ILE A 92 3.09 -1.18 10.01
CA ILE A 92 4.49 -1.58 10.11
C ILE A 92 5.17 -0.64 11.11
N GLY A 93 5.80 -1.21 12.13
CA GLY A 93 6.54 -0.48 13.16
C GLY A 93 7.99 -0.93 13.24
N LEU A 94 8.90 0.02 13.45
CA LEU A 94 10.27 -0.25 13.88
C LEU A 94 10.30 -0.25 15.41
N VAL A 95 10.67 -1.37 16.02
CA VAL A 95 10.84 -1.47 17.47
C VAL A 95 12.02 -0.58 17.90
N GLU A 96 11.77 0.40 18.76
CA GLU A 96 12.82 1.23 19.35
C GLU A 96 13.24 0.71 20.71
N LYS A 97 12.26 0.33 21.54
CA LYS A 97 12.45 -0.15 22.91
C LYS A 97 11.47 -1.26 23.23
N VAL A 98 11.85 -2.08 24.19
CA VAL A 98 11.12 -3.27 24.58
C VAL A 98 11.07 -3.30 26.10
N ASP A 99 9.87 -3.11 26.64
CA ASP A 99 9.60 -2.95 28.07
C ASP A 99 8.69 -4.09 28.54
N GLY A 100 9.26 -5.29 28.69
CA GLY A 100 8.55 -6.46 29.21
C GLY A 100 7.36 -6.88 28.33
N ALA A 101 6.16 -6.47 28.70
CA ALA A 101 4.91 -6.78 27.98
C ALA A 101 4.61 -5.78 26.85
N ASP A 102 5.22 -4.60 26.86
CA ASP A 102 4.99 -3.53 25.89
C ASP A 102 6.23 -3.27 25.04
N ILE A 103 6.03 -2.69 23.86
CA ILE A 103 7.09 -2.21 22.97
C ILE A 103 6.81 -0.77 22.58
N SER A 104 7.87 0.04 22.50
CA SER A 104 7.80 1.35 21.84
C SER A 104 8.23 1.17 20.39
N ALA A 105 7.38 1.57 19.45
CA ALA A 105 7.70 1.47 18.03
C ALA A 105 7.43 2.77 17.25
N LYS A 106 8.28 3.00 16.26
CA LYS A 106 8.15 4.04 15.23
C LYS A 106 7.39 3.51 14.05
N PHE A 107 6.21 4.06 13.79
CA PHE A 107 5.36 3.57 12.70
C PHE A 107 5.76 4.13 11.34
N LEU A 108 5.62 3.29 10.33
CA LEU A 108 5.82 3.65 8.95
C LEU A 108 4.46 3.88 8.27
N LYS A 109 4.36 4.96 7.50
CA LYS A 109 3.25 5.25 6.60
C LYS A 109 3.63 4.83 5.19
N ARG A 110 2.72 4.16 4.49
CA ARG A 110 2.84 3.94 3.04
C ARG A 110 2.76 5.30 2.32
N SER A 111 3.77 5.59 1.51
CA SER A 111 3.78 6.73 0.61
C SER A 111 2.86 6.46 -0.58
N ASN A 112 2.20 7.50 -1.09
CA ASN A 112 1.46 7.43 -2.35
C ASN A 112 2.40 7.32 -3.56
N LYS A 113 3.70 7.54 -3.35
CA LYS A 113 4.73 7.38 -4.39
C LYS A 113 5.16 5.92 -4.43
N SER A 114 5.20 5.38 -5.63
CA SER A 114 5.79 4.06 -5.88
C SER A 114 7.28 4.20 -6.20
N SER A 115 8.07 3.17 -5.90
CA SER A 115 9.44 3.09 -6.41
C SER A 115 9.43 2.93 -7.93
N ALA A 116 10.58 3.15 -8.58
CA ALA A 116 10.75 2.83 -10.00
C ALA A 116 10.32 1.38 -10.31
N ASP A 117 10.55 0.47 -9.36
CA ASP A 117 10.22 -0.96 -9.45
C ASP A 117 8.80 -1.32 -9.00
N ARG A 118 7.88 -0.34 -8.94
CA ARG A 118 6.49 -0.48 -8.47
C ARG A 118 6.31 -0.93 -7.00
N ASN A 119 7.39 -1.11 -6.25
CA ASN A 119 7.32 -1.50 -4.84
C ASN A 119 6.76 -0.37 -3.95
N PRO A 120 5.93 -0.69 -2.94
CA PRO A 120 5.40 0.28 -2.01
C PRO A 120 6.52 0.92 -1.18
N ILE A 121 6.57 2.25 -1.17
CA ILE A 121 7.52 3.02 -0.37
C ILE A 121 6.90 3.28 1.01
N PHE A 122 7.67 3.05 2.05
CA PHE A 122 7.32 3.34 3.44
C PHE A 122 8.23 4.42 4.01
N ILE A 123 7.66 5.35 4.77
CA ILE A 123 8.35 6.49 5.38
C ILE A 123 7.94 6.55 6.84
N PHE A 124 8.85 6.93 7.75
CA PHE A 124 8.47 7.13 9.15
C PHE A 124 7.39 8.19 9.29
N LYS A 125 6.42 7.90 10.15
CA LYS A 125 5.48 8.88 10.67
C LYS A 125 6.16 9.58 11.85
N GLU A 126 5.90 10.85 12.05
CA GLU A 126 6.44 11.63 13.19
C GLU A 126 5.97 11.13 14.56
N ASN A 127 5.01 10.19 14.61
CA ASN A 127 4.43 9.70 15.84
C ASN A 127 4.98 8.31 16.19
N ASP A 128 5.49 8.23 17.40
CA ASP A 128 5.88 6.98 18.07
C ASP A 128 4.68 6.47 18.89
N GLY A 129 4.63 5.18 19.17
CA GLY A 129 3.56 4.62 20.00
C GLY A 129 4.02 3.43 20.83
N VAL A 130 3.39 3.30 22.00
CA VAL A 130 3.54 2.13 22.87
C VAL A 130 2.46 1.12 22.53
N ILE A 131 2.87 -0.13 22.35
CA ILE A 131 2.04 -1.21 21.82
C ILE A 131 2.26 -2.43 22.70
N PRO A 132 1.19 -3.11 23.16
CA PRO A 132 1.36 -4.36 23.85
C PRO A 132 1.83 -5.45 22.88
N ARG A 133 2.77 -6.30 23.31
CA ARG A 133 3.36 -7.36 22.48
C ARG A 133 2.33 -8.29 21.85
N LYS A 134 1.18 -8.48 22.50
CA LYS A 134 0.04 -9.27 21.99
C LYS A 134 -0.52 -8.77 20.66
N ASP A 135 -0.36 -7.48 20.36
CA ASP A 135 -0.86 -6.86 19.13
C ASP A 135 0.16 -7.00 17.99
N VAL A 136 1.39 -7.46 18.29
CA VAL A 136 2.41 -7.78 17.31
C VAL A 136 2.06 -9.12 16.66
N ARG A 137 1.84 -9.08 15.35
CA ARG A 137 1.48 -10.25 14.55
C ARG A 137 2.71 -11.01 14.06
N LYS A 138 3.70 -10.29 13.54
CA LYS A 138 4.82 -10.91 12.83
C LYS A 138 6.03 -9.99 12.78
N LYS A 139 7.22 -10.58 12.81
CA LYS A 139 8.48 -9.89 12.50
C LYS A 139 8.72 -9.88 10.99
N LEU A 140 9.09 -8.72 10.47
CA LEU A 140 9.45 -8.54 9.08
C LEU A 140 10.96 -8.67 8.87
N PRO A 141 11.39 -9.16 7.70
CA PRO A 141 12.79 -9.06 7.32
C PRO A 141 13.20 -7.58 7.22
N PRO A 142 14.50 -7.27 7.40
CA PRO A 142 14.98 -5.90 7.27
C PRO A 142 14.63 -5.33 5.88
N PRO A 143 13.95 -4.16 5.81
CA PRO A 143 13.63 -3.53 4.55
C PRO A 143 14.88 -3.06 3.82
N GLN A 144 14.79 -2.97 2.50
CA GLN A 144 15.81 -2.30 1.70
C GLN A 144 15.68 -0.79 1.92
N LYS A 145 16.79 -0.14 2.30
CA LYS A 145 16.87 1.32 2.39
C LYS A 145 17.13 1.89 1.00
N LEU A 146 16.19 2.66 0.44
CA LEU A 146 16.31 3.26 -0.90
C LEU A 146 17.27 4.47 -0.98
N GLY A 147 18.26 4.55 -0.09
CA GLY A 147 19.19 5.67 -0.01
C GLY A 147 18.57 6.96 0.55
N GLY A 148 19.26 7.56 1.50
CA GLY A 148 18.98 8.90 2.01
C GLY A 148 20.30 9.59 2.28
N THR A 149 20.55 10.73 1.66
CA THR A 149 21.58 11.66 2.14
C THR A 149 21.13 12.20 3.51
N ALA A 150 22.05 12.64 4.37
CA ALA A 150 21.76 13.09 5.74
C ALA A 150 20.67 14.19 5.87
N ARG A 151 20.25 14.81 4.75
CA ARG A 151 19.18 15.81 4.66
C ARG A 151 17.80 15.26 4.25
N ARG A 152 17.68 13.98 3.86
CA ARG A 152 16.44 13.41 3.29
C ARG A 152 15.90 12.31 4.20
N GLU A 153 14.60 12.35 4.43
CA GLU A 153 13.85 11.33 5.18
C GLU A 153 14.16 9.91 4.68
N GLN A 154 14.37 8.98 5.61
CA GLN A 154 14.68 7.59 5.30
C GLN A 154 13.47 6.92 4.64
N LYS A 155 13.72 6.26 3.50
CA LYS A 155 12.71 5.53 2.73
C LYS A 155 13.01 4.05 2.74
N PHE A 156 11.96 3.27 2.94
CA PHE A 156 12.03 1.81 3.04
C PHE A 156 11.17 1.18 1.97
N THR A 157 11.65 0.10 1.37
CA THR A 157 10.88 -0.80 0.51
C THR A 157 10.98 -2.22 1.03
N TYR A 158 9.86 -2.93 0.96
CA TYR A 158 9.83 -4.38 1.14
C TYR A 158 9.70 -5.01 -0.24
N PHE A 159 10.52 -6.01 -0.52
CA PHE A 159 10.30 -6.86 -1.69
C PHE A 159 9.08 -7.76 -1.44
N PRO A 160 8.29 -8.08 -2.47
CA PRO A 160 7.29 -9.13 -2.33
C PRO A 160 8.01 -10.42 -1.89
N LEU A 161 7.55 -10.99 -0.78
CA LEU A 161 7.93 -12.32 -0.33
C LEU A 161 7.37 -13.36 -1.31
#